data_AF-A0A916NRM8-F1
#
_entry.id   AF-A0A916NRM8-F1
#
_cell.length_a   1.000
_cell.length_b   1.000
_cell.length_c   1.000
_cell.angle_alpha   90.00
_cell.angle_beta   90.00
_cell.angle_gamma   90.00
#
_symmetry.space_group_name_H-M   'P 1'
#
loop_
_entity.id
_entity.type
_entity.pdbx_description
1 polymer ?
#
loop_
_entity_poly.entity_id
_entity_poly.type
_entity_poly.pdbx_seq_one_letter_code
_entity_poly.pdbx_strand_id
1 'polypeptide(L)'
;MEDVLDFKENEERGFSYKYRYTAVIIISIPLVAGIVFEFLHLPGRAILTLIFGSTLAIYNIYSFFHLKGQNMLNNILFGLSMIATIYILWGAFFNHGHPYNFKGLYLIGGYSIISCTLLHIAHLIRKKLFFSKQKNNH
;
A
#
# COMPACT_ATOMS: atom_id res chain seq x y z
N MET A 1 -16.49 -24.06 -13.12
CA MET A 1 -17.66 -23.15 -13.17
C MET A 1 -18.26 -22.95 -11.77
N GLU A 2 -17.76 -23.67 -10.74
CA GLU A 2 -18.08 -23.39 -9.33
C GLU A 2 -17.52 -22.06 -8.78
N ASP A 3 -16.40 -21.53 -9.29
CA ASP A 3 -15.82 -20.27 -8.80
C ASP A 3 -16.75 -19.05 -8.97
N VAL A 4 -17.67 -19.11 -9.94
CA VAL A 4 -18.63 -18.02 -10.22
C VAL A 4 -19.81 -18.08 -9.23
N LEU A 5 -20.10 -19.25 -8.68
CA LEU A 5 -21.16 -19.46 -7.69
C LEU A 5 -20.70 -19.09 -6.28
N ASP A 6 -19.43 -19.40 -5.93
CA ASP A 6 -18.82 -18.97 -4.66
C ASP A 6 -18.66 -17.44 -4.56
N PHE A 7 -18.51 -16.76 -5.69
CA PHE A 7 -18.48 -15.29 -5.72
C PHE A 7 -19.84 -14.67 -5.37
N LYS A 8 -20.94 -15.34 -5.73
CA LYS A 8 -22.32 -14.88 -5.47
C LYS A 8 -22.74 -15.16 -4.02
N GLU A 9 -22.38 -16.33 -3.49
CA GLU A 9 -22.73 -16.70 -2.12
C GLU A 9 -22.03 -15.82 -1.06
N ASN A 10 -20.83 -15.32 -1.37
CA ASN A 10 -20.11 -14.38 -0.50
C ASN A 10 -20.66 -12.94 -0.55
N GLU A 11 -21.39 -12.57 -1.61
CA GLU A 11 -22.05 -11.27 -1.73
C GLU A 11 -23.27 -11.19 -0.77
N GLU A 12 -23.99 -12.30 -0.59
CA GLU A 12 -25.14 -12.40 0.33
C GLU A 12 -24.74 -12.45 1.81
N ARG A 13 -23.53 -12.89 2.15
CA ARG A 13 -23.05 -12.95 3.55
C ARG A 13 -22.63 -11.61 4.13
N GLY A 14 -22.79 -10.49 3.40
CA GLY A 14 -22.59 -9.15 3.96
C GLY A 14 -21.21 -8.94 4.61
N PHE A 15 -20.18 -9.66 4.14
CA PHE A 15 -18.80 -9.40 4.54
C PHE A 15 -18.41 -8.04 3.95
N SER A 16 -18.69 -6.98 4.73
CA SER A 16 -18.21 -5.64 4.45
C SER A 16 -16.68 -5.70 4.46
N TYR A 17 -16.09 -5.87 3.27
CA TYR A 17 -14.66 -5.77 3.07
C TYR A 17 -14.25 -4.38 3.50
N LYS A 18 -13.60 -4.28 4.67
CA LYS A 18 -13.06 -3.01 5.18
C LYS A 18 -11.58 -2.96 4.84
N TYR A 19 -11.13 -1.82 4.35
CA TYR A 19 -9.71 -1.56 4.11
C TYR A 19 -8.90 -1.83 5.39
N ARG A 20 -7.98 -2.79 5.33
CA ARG A 20 -7.18 -3.22 6.49
C ARG A 20 -5.88 -2.45 6.53
N TYR A 21 -5.93 -1.27 7.15
CA TYR A 21 -4.76 -0.41 7.37
C TYR A 21 -3.55 -1.16 7.99
N THR A 22 -3.80 -2.15 8.85
CA THR A 22 -2.77 -3.00 9.45
C THR A 22 -1.96 -3.78 8.41
N ALA A 23 -2.59 -4.28 7.35
CA ALA A 23 -1.89 -5.00 6.29
C ALA A 23 -0.89 -4.08 5.56
N VAL A 24 -1.34 -2.85 5.27
CA VAL A 24 -0.52 -1.82 4.63
C VAL A 24 0.71 -1.48 5.48
N ILE A 25 0.54 -1.34 6.80
CA ILE A 25 1.64 -1.07 7.73
C ILE A 25 2.64 -2.23 7.73
N ILE A 26 2.17 -3.47 7.82
CA ILE A 26 3.03 -4.66 7.83
C ILE A 26 3.86 -4.76 6.55
N ILE A 27 3.28 -4.42 5.39
CA ILE A 27 3.98 -4.42 4.10
C ILE A 27 4.94 -3.22 3.98
N SER A 28 4.61 -2.08 4.57
CA SER A 28 5.41 -0.86 4.46
C SER A 28 6.70 -0.92 5.27
N ILE A 29 6.73 -1.63 6.41
CA ILE A 29 7.93 -1.80 7.24
C ILE A 29 9.12 -2.41 6.46
N PRO A 30 8.99 -3.59 5.83
CA PRO A 30 10.08 -4.18 5.05
C PRO A 30 10.38 -3.40 3.76
N LEU A 31 9.41 -2.67 3.20
CA LEU A 31 9.65 -1.76 2.08
C LEU A 31 10.58 -0.60 2.50
N VAL A 32 10.31 0.03 3.65
CA VAL A 32 11.18 1.06 4.22
C VAL A 32 12.57 0.49 4.54
N ALA A 33 12.64 -0.74 5.07
CA ALA A 33 13.92 -1.41 5.28
C ALA A 33 14.69 -1.61 3.95
N GLY A 34 14.01 -1.99 2.87
CA GLY A 34 14.59 -2.09 1.53
C GLY A 34 15.18 -0.77 1.03
N ILE A 35 14.48 0.35 1.26
CA ILE A 35 14.97 1.69 0.92
C ILE A 35 16.21 2.05 1.76
N VAL A 36 16.20 1.79 3.07
CA VAL A 36 17.36 2.02 3.94
C VAL A 36 18.55 1.17 3.49
N PHE A 37 18.31 -0.09 3.12
CA PHE A 37 19.35 -0.97 2.58
C PHE A 37 19.90 -0.43 1.26
N GLU A 38 19.09 0.27 0.47
CA GLU A 38 19.58 0.97 -0.71
C GLU A 38 20.54 2.09 -0.38
N PHE A 39 20.20 2.95 0.58
CA PHE A 39 21.12 4.00 1.04
C PHE A 39 22.43 3.43 1.60
N LEU A 40 22.34 2.34 2.35
CA LEU A 40 23.51 1.66 2.93
C LEU A 40 24.23 0.73 1.95
N HIS A 41 23.76 0.63 0.69
CA HIS A 41 24.31 -0.24 -0.34
C HIS A 41 24.40 -1.73 0.08
N LEU A 42 23.52 -2.17 0.97
CA LEU A 42 23.46 -3.55 1.45
C LEU A 42 22.93 -4.51 0.37
N PRO A 43 23.34 -5.79 0.39
CA PRO A 43 22.80 -6.79 -0.51
C PRO A 43 21.30 -7.04 -0.23
N GLY A 44 20.54 -7.40 -1.28
CA GLY A 44 19.10 -7.66 -1.17
C GLY A 44 18.20 -6.42 -1.20
N ARG A 45 18.76 -5.21 -1.23
CA ARG A 45 18.05 -3.92 -1.34
C ARG A 45 16.99 -3.85 -2.44
N ALA A 46 17.36 -4.28 -3.65
CA ALA A 46 16.48 -4.26 -4.82
C ALA A 46 15.34 -5.28 -4.69
N ILE A 47 15.65 -6.46 -4.13
CA ILE A 47 14.67 -7.55 -3.94
C ILE A 47 13.61 -7.12 -2.92
N LEU A 48 14.03 -6.58 -1.77
CA LEU A 48 13.13 -6.05 -0.75
C LEU A 48 12.22 -4.95 -1.32
N THR A 49 12.80 -3.99 -2.01
CA THR A 49 12.04 -2.86 -2.58
C THR A 49 11.05 -3.32 -3.64
N LEU A 50 11.44 -4.26 -4.50
CA LEU A 50 10.61 -4.77 -5.58
C LEU A 50 9.47 -5.64 -5.05
N ILE A 51 9.77 -6.60 -4.18
CA ILE A 51 8.75 -7.50 -3.63
C ILE A 51 7.72 -6.69 -2.84
N PHE A 52 8.15 -5.97 -1.81
CA PHE A 52 7.22 -5.28 -0.93
C PHE A 52 6.56 -4.07 -1.60
N GLY A 53 7.24 -3.38 -2.51
CA GLY A 53 6.65 -2.32 -3.32
C GLY A 53 5.54 -2.85 -4.24
N SER A 54 5.78 -4.00 -4.89
CA SER A 54 4.79 -4.65 -5.76
C SER A 54 3.63 -5.20 -4.94
N THR A 55 3.89 -5.82 -3.79
CA THR A 55 2.84 -6.31 -2.87
C THR A 55 1.94 -5.16 -2.41
N LEU A 56 2.52 -4.02 -2.05
CA LEU A 56 1.77 -2.82 -1.64
C LEU A 56 0.90 -2.28 -2.77
N ALA A 57 1.45 -2.20 -3.99
CA ALA A 57 0.70 -1.75 -5.16
C ALA A 57 -0.47 -2.70 -5.47
N ILE A 58 -0.23 -4.01 -5.50
CA ILE A 58 -1.28 -5.03 -5.74
C ILE A 58 -2.37 -4.92 -4.67
N TYR A 59 -2.00 -4.76 -3.40
CA TYR A 59 -2.97 -4.62 -2.31
C TYR A 59 -3.87 -3.40 -2.49
N ASN A 60 -3.30 -2.25 -2.88
CA ASN A 60 -4.07 -1.02 -3.11
C ASN A 60 -4.97 -1.13 -4.35
N ILE A 61 -4.49 -1.76 -5.43
CA ILE A 61 -5.27 -2.04 -6.63
C ILE A 61 -6.46 -2.96 -6.30
N TYR A 62 -6.19 -4.08 -5.64
CA TYR A 62 -7.22 -5.03 -5.21
C TYR A 62 -8.26 -4.37 -4.31
N SER A 63 -7.80 -3.58 -3.33
CA SER A 63 -8.65 -2.84 -2.40
C SER A 63 -9.49 -1.78 -3.11
N PHE A 64 -8.96 -1.10 -4.13
CA PHE A 64 -9.69 -0.12 -4.91
C PHE A 64 -10.89 -0.73 -5.64
N PHE A 65 -10.69 -1.88 -6.30
CA PHE A 65 -11.77 -2.58 -6.99
C PHE A 65 -12.85 -3.08 -6.02
N HIS A 66 -12.47 -3.66 -4.89
CA HIS A 66 -13.42 -4.20 -3.92
C HIS A 66 -14.18 -3.12 -3.16
N LEU A 67 -13.54 -2.00 -2.85
CA LEU A 67 -14.17 -0.88 -2.13
C LEU A 67 -14.90 0.08 -3.08
N LYS A 68 -14.88 -0.16 -4.40
CA LYS A 68 -15.49 0.68 -5.44
C LYS A 68 -15.18 2.18 -5.26
N GLY A 69 -13.96 2.49 -4.83
CA GLY A 69 -13.53 3.87 -4.60
C GLY A 69 -14.17 4.60 -3.40
N GLN A 70 -14.90 3.91 -2.52
CA GLN A 70 -15.58 4.55 -1.37
C GLN A 70 -14.63 5.07 -0.28
N ASN A 71 -13.38 4.58 -0.27
CA ASN A 71 -12.38 5.02 0.70
C ASN A 71 -11.39 6.00 0.05
N MET A 72 -11.56 7.29 0.36
CA MET A 72 -10.71 8.37 -0.17
C MET A 72 -9.22 8.13 0.07
N LEU A 73 -8.84 7.59 1.23
CA LEU A 73 -7.44 7.31 1.56
C LEU A 73 -6.89 6.19 0.66
N ASN A 74 -7.67 5.13 0.44
CA ASN A 74 -7.30 4.07 -0.51
C ASN A 74 -7.19 4.61 -1.94
N ASN A 75 -8.04 5.55 -2.37
CA ASN A 75 -7.95 6.14 -3.70
C ASN A 75 -6.66 6.93 -3.90
N ILE A 76 -6.23 7.69 -2.89
CA ILE A 76 -4.96 8.41 -2.90
C ILE A 76 -3.80 7.41 -2.99
N LEU A 77 -3.80 6.38 -2.13
CA LEU A 77 -2.76 5.34 -2.14
C LEU A 77 -2.72 4.56 -3.46
N PHE A 78 -3.87 4.27 -4.05
CA PHE A 78 -4.00 3.65 -5.37
C PHE A 78 -3.39 4.52 -6.47
N GLY A 79 -3.75 5.81 -6.52
CA GLY A 79 -3.19 6.73 -7.53
C GLY A 79 -1.68 6.84 -7.41
N LEU A 80 -1.17 6.95 -6.19
CA LEU A 80 0.28 6.95 -5.94
C LEU A 80 0.95 5.62 -6.31
N SER A 81 0.30 4.48 -6.01
CA SER A 81 0.78 3.15 -6.41
C SER A 81 0.91 3.04 -7.93
N MET A 82 -0.10 3.52 -8.67
CA MET A 82 -0.09 3.52 -10.14
C MET A 82 1.04 4.37 -10.69
N ILE A 83 1.26 5.58 -10.16
CA ILE A 83 2.37 6.45 -10.56
C ILE A 83 3.71 5.74 -10.31
N ALA A 84 3.89 5.12 -9.14
CA ALA A 84 5.10 4.38 -8.82
C ALA A 84 5.33 3.19 -9.76
N THR A 85 4.29 2.41 -10.07
CA THR A 85 4.38 1.29 -11.02
C THR A 85 4.75 1.75 -12.43
N ILE A 86 4.10 2.80 -12.94
CA ILE A 86 4.43 3.38 -14.25
C ILE A 86 5.89 3.83 -14.29
N TYR A 87 6.37 4.48 -13.23
CA TYR A 87 7.75 4.95 -13.15
C TYR A 87 8.77 3.80 -13.12
N ILE A 88 8.48 2.72 -12.38
CA ILE A 88 9.33 1.51 -12.35
C ILE A 88 9.39 0.87 -13.74
N LEU A 89 8.23 0.72 -14.40
CA LEU A 89 8.17 0.17 -15.76
C LEU A 89 8.94 1.07 -16.73
N TRP A 90 8.76 2.38 -16.64
CA TRP A 90 9.52 3.33 -17.45
C TRP A 90 11.03 3.19 -17.21
N GLY A 91 11.48 3.10 -15.96
CA GLY A 91 12.88 2.85 -15.63
C GLY A 91 13.40 1.54 -16.21
N ALA A 92 12.60 0.47 -16.14
CA ALA A 92 12.99 -0.83 -16.69
C ALA A 92 13.20 -0.77 -18.21
N PHE A 93 12.31 -0.11 -18.96
CA PHE A 93 12.34 -0.08 -20.43
C PHE A 93 13.25 1.02 -21.00
N PHE A 94 13.28 2.21 -20.38
CA PHE A 94 13.91 3.40 -20.96
C PHE A 94 15.19 3.84 -20.23
N ASN A 95 15.55 3.21 -19.10
CA ASN A 95 16.76 3.54 -18.35
C ASN A 95 17.77 2.38 -18.34
N HIS A 96 18.11 1.86 -19.52
CA HIS A 96 19.13 0.80 -19.71
C HIS A 96 18.89 -0.48 -18.88
N GLY A 97 17.63 -0.81 -18.57
CA GLY A 97 17.31 -1.97 -17.72
C GLY A 97 17.47 -1.71 -16.21
N HIS A 98 17.68 -0.47 -15.77
CA HIS A 98 17.75 -0.09 -14.36
C HIS A 98 16.43 0.55 -13.89
N PRO A 99 15.48 -0.26 -13.35
CA PRO A 99 14.19 0.24 -12.86
C PRO A 99 14.30 1.25 -11.71
N TYR A 100 15.41 1.23 -10.98
CA TYR A 100 15.65 2.08 -9.81
C TYR A 100 16.82 3.03 -10.06
N ASN A 101 16.58 4.11 -10.82
CA ASN A 101 17.52 5.23 -10.84
C ASN A 101 17.35 6.05 -9.53
N PHE A 102 18.36 6.82 -9.10
CA PHE A 102 18.28 7.61 -7.84
C PHE A 102 16.98 8.42 -7.74
N LYS A 103 16.56 9.04 -8.85
CA LYS A 103 15.27 9.78 -8.93
C LYS A 103 14.03 8.91 -8.70
N GLY A 104 14.01 7.67 -9.21
CA GLY A 104 12.91 6.73 -9.00
C GLY A 104 12.85 6.21 -7.57
N LEU A 105 14.02 6.03 -6.96
CA LEU A 105 14.16 5.69 -5.55
C LEU A 105 13.65 6.79 -4.62
N TYR A 106 13.92 8.06 -4.93
CA TYR A 106 13.31 9.18 -4.20
C TYR A 106 11.78 9.23 -4.36
N LEU A 107 11.26 8.88 -5.54
CA LEU A 107 9.82 8.86 -5.80
C LEU A 107 9.12 7.72 -5.05
N ILE A 108 9.71 6.52 -5.05
CA ILE A 108 9.23 5.34 -4.30
C ILE A 108 9.41 5.54 -2.79
N GLY A 109 10.54 6.13 -2.37
CA GLY A 109 10.82 6.45 -0.98
C GLY A 109 9.88 7.52 -0.44
N GLY A 110 9.67 8.60 -1.20
CA GLY A 110 8.68 9.64 -0.90
C GLY A 110 7.26 9.06 -0.84
N TYR A 111 6.88 8.22 -1.80
CA TYR A 111 5.61 7.50 -1.78
C TYR A 111 5.45 6.65 -0.50
N SER A 112 6.47 5.89 -0.13
CA SER A 112 6.46 5.01 1.04
C SER A 112 6.34 5.81 2.34
N ILE A 113 7.05 6.94 2.44
CA ILE A 113 6.99 7.85 3.59
C ILE A 113 5.60 8.47 3.68
N ILE A 114 5.08 9.07 2.60
CA ILE A 114 3.74 9.69 2.56
C ILE A 114 2.67 8.67 2.94
N SER A 115 2.76 7.45 2.40
CA SER A 115 1.84 6.36 2.72
C SER A 115 1.90 6.01 4.20
N CYS A 116 3.10 5.80 4.75
CA CYS A 116 3.29 5.56 6.18
C CYS A 116 2.74 6.69 7.06
N THR A 117 2.98 7.96 6.71
CA THR A 117 2.52 9.12 7.49
C THR A 117 1.00 9.22 7.47
N LEU A 118 0.36 9.09 6.30
CA LEU A 118 -1.10 9.13 6.17
C LEU A 118 -1.77 7.98 6.94
N LEU A 119 -1.17 6.79 6.90
CA LEU A 119 -1.65 5.62 7.63
C LEU A 119 -1.47 5.78 9.15
N HIS A 120 -0.37 6.37 9.60
CA HIS A 120 -0.12 6.63 11.01
C HIS A 120 -1.13 7.65 11.58
N ILE A 121 -1.40 8.72 10.81
CA ILE A 121 -2.44 9.70 11.16
C ILE A 121 -3.82 9.04 11.23
N ALA A 122 -4.17 8.21 10.24
CA ALA A 122 -5.44 7.47 10.25
C ALA A 122 -5.57 6.52 11.46
N HIS A 123 -4.49 5.87 11.86
CA HIS A 123 -4.44 5.03 13.05
C HIS A 123 -4.64 5.84 14.35
N LEU A 124 -3.96 6.98 14.48
CA LEU A 124 -4.11 7.88 15.62
C LEU A 124 -5.55 8.42 15.76
N ILE A 125 -6.17 8.80 14.64
CA ILE A 125 -7.57 9.26 14.62
C ILE A 125 -8.52 8.16 15.09
N ARG A 126 -8.37 6.93 14.59
CA ARG A 126 -9.18 5.79 15.05
C ARG A 126 -9.01 5.50 16.53
N LYS A 127 -7.77 5.54 17.04
CA LYS A 127 -7.49 5.34 18.46
C LYS A 127 -8.18 6.42 19.30
N LYS A 128 -8.08 7.69 18.90
CA LYS A 128 -8.70 8.82 19.59
C LYS A 128 -10.24 8.72 19.63
N LEU A 129 -10.86 8.32 18.52
CA LEU A 129 -12.31 8.09 18.43
C LEU A 129 -12.76 6.93 19.33
N PHE A 130 -11.98 5.86 19.42
CA PHE A 130 -12.28 4.72 20.29
C PHE A 130 -12.26 5.13 21.78
N PHE A 131 -11.22 5.85 22.22
CA PHE A 131 -11.13 6.35 23.59
C PHE A 131 -12.22 7.37 23.94
N SER A 132 -12.58 8.25 22.99
CA SER A 132 -13.69 9.20 23.19
C SER A 132 -15.03 8.49 23.39
N LYS A 133 -15.24 7.35 22.75
CA LYS A 133 -16.48 6.57 22.86
C LYS A 133 -16.60 5.83 24.20
N GLN A 134 -15.47 5.34 24.74
CA GLN A 134 -15.45 4.75 26.08
C GLN A 134 -15.73 5.78 27.18
N LYS A 135 -15.28 7.03 27.01
CA LYS A 135 -15.48 8.10 28.00
C LYS A 135 -16.92 8.60 28.09
N ASN A 136 -17.75 8.42 27.06
CA ASN A 136 -19.17 8.83 27.05
C ASN A 136 -20.13 7.74 27.54
N ASN A 137 -19.63 6.52 27.80
CA ASN A 137 -20.44 5.40 28.30
C ASN A 137 -20.24 5.15 29.81
N HIS A 138 -19.55 6.05 30.50
CA HIS A 138 -19.40 6.12 31.95
C HIS A 138 -19.90 7.48 32.43
#